data_AF-A0A453LC28-F1
#
_entry.id   AF-A0A453LC28-F1
#
_cell.length_a   1.000
_cell.length_b   1.000
_cell.length_c   1.000
_cell.angle_alpha   90.00
_cell.angle_beta   90.00
_cell.angle_gamma   90.00
#
_symmetry.space_group_name_H-M   'P 1'
#
loop_
_entity.id
_entity.type
_entity.pdbx_description
1 polymer ?
#
loop_
_entity_poly.entity_id
_entity_poly.type
_entity_poly.pdbx_seq_one_letter_code
_entity_poly.pdbx_strand_id
1 'polypeptide(L)' 'QYGPVPLTRCPNCPRPEPLTRWVSRTNENGNLGREFVKCLSKTKAKRDGKILKKCTHFEWMD' A
#
# COMPACT_ATOMS: atom_id res chain seq x y z
N GLN A 1 -5.74 -20.25 -0.57
CA GLN A 1 -6.23 -19.38 0.51
C GLN A 1 -5.11 -18.41 0.81
N TYR A 2 -5.22 -17.18 0.33
CA TYR A 2 -4.26 -16.14 0.68
C TYR A 2 -4.42 -15.88 2.18
N GLY A 3 -3.30 -15.91 2.92
CA GLY A 3 -3.32 -15.70 4.37
C GLY A 3 -3.72 -14.27 4.70
N PRO A 4 -3.99 -13.95 5.99
CA PRO A 4 -4.27 -12.57 6.38
C PRO A 4 -3.08 -11.69 5.99
N VAL A 5 -3.26 -10.82 4.99
CA VAL A 5 -2.23 -9.85 4.58
C VAL A 5 -1.87 -9.01 5.80
N PRO A 6 -0.63 -9.08 6.31
CA PRO A 6 -0.25 -8.30 7.47
C PRO A 6 -0.40 -6.82 7.14
N LEU A 7 -1.31 -6.11 7.82
CA LEU A 7 -1.45 -4.65 7.74
C LEU A 7 -0.28 -3.92 8.44
N THR A 8 0.89 -4.56 8.46
CA THR A 8 2.10 -4.10 9.13
C THR A 8 2.92 -3.23 8.19
N ARG A 9 4.25 -3.17 8.39
CA ARG A 9 5.15 -2.34 7.56
C ARG A 9 5.11 -2.80 6.11
N CYS A 10 5.07 -1.84 5.20
CA CYS A 10 5.16 -2.10 3.76
C CYS A 10 6.49 -2.81 3.42
N PRO A 11 6.47 -3.99 2.77
CA PRO A 11 7.69 -4.73 2.45
C PRO A 11 8.59 -3.99 1.46
N ASN A 12 7.99 -3.14 0.62
CA ASN A 12 8.68 -2.40 -0.43
C ASN A 12 9.06 -0.97 0.00
N CYS A 13 8.86 -0.61 1.27
CA CYS A 13 9.12 0.74 1.77
C CYS A 13 9.86 0.72 3.10
N PRO A 14 11.00 1.42 3.23
CA PRO A 14 11.74 1.46 4.49
C PRO A 14 11.00 2.26 5.58
N ARG A 15 9.94 2.98 5.21
CA ARG A 15 9.25 3.87 6.13
C ARG A 15 8.40 3.09 7.15
N PRO A 16 8.17 3.65 8.35
CA PRO A 16 7.43 2.96 9.40
C PRO A 16 5.91 2.96 9.18
N GLU A 17 5.37 3.81 8.28
CA GLU A 17 3.93 3.87 8.08
C GLU A 17 3.39 2.52 7.58
N PRO A 18 2.31 2.02 8.20
CA PRO A 18 1.75 0.71 7.85
C PRO A 18 1.06 0.74 6.49
N LEU A 19 0.80 -0.45 5.96
CA LEU A 19 -0.15 -0.63 4.86
C LEU A 19 -1.55 -0.25 5.32
N THR A 20 -2.30 0.44 4.47
CA THR A 20 -3.69 0.78 4.75
C THR A 20 -4.60 -0.11 3.91
N ARG A 21 -5.63 -0.66 4.55
CA ARG A 21 -6.70 -1.42 3.91
C ARG A 21 -7.71 -0.50 3.23
N TRP A 22 -8.16 -0.87 2.05
CA TRP A 22 -9.13 -0.16 1.24
C TRP A 22 -10.11 -1.14 0.61
N VAL A 23 -11.29 -0.63 0.29
CA VAL A 23 -12.32 -1.34 -0.49
C VAL A 23 -12.46 -0.63 -1.82
N SER A 24 -12.40 -1.38 -2.90
CA SER A 24 -12.64 -0.88 -4.25
C SER A 24 -14.10 -0.42 -4.37
N ARG A 25 -14.28 0.83 -4.81
CA ARG A 25 -15.59 1.47 -4.98
C ARG A 25 -16.06 1.50 -6.42
N THR A 26 -15.24 1.02 -7.35
CA THR A 26 -15.52 1.00 -8.78
C THR A 26 -15.57 -0.43 -9.26
N ASN A 27 -16.40 -0.68 -10.27
CA ASN A 27 -16.47 -1.99 -10.92
C ASN A 27 -15.47 -2.14 -12.07
N GLU A 28 -14.34 -1.42 -11.98
CA GLU A 28 -13.28 -1.56 -12.97
C GLU A 28 -12.76 -3.01 -12.91
N ASN A 29 -12.86 -3.70 -14.04
CA ASN A 29 -12.44 -5.11 -14.18
C ASN A 29 -13.11 -6.05 -13.16
N GLY A 30 -14.37 -5.80 -12.77
CA GLY A 30 -15.10 -6.66 -11.84
C GLY A 30 -14.68 -6.52 -10.38
N ASN A 31 -13.93 -5.47 -10.02
CA ASN A 31 -13.35 -5.34 -8.69
C ASN A 31 -14.25 -4.64 -7.67
N LEU A 32 -15.53 -4.40 -7.95
CA LEU A 32 -16.40 -3.68 -7.01
C LEU A 32 -16.49 -4.43 -5.67
N GLY A 33 -16.22 -3.74 -4.56
CA GLY A 33 -16.27 -4.32 -3.23
C GLY A 33 -15.05 -5.17 -2.85
N ARG A 34 -14.11 -5.41 -3.78
CA ARG A 34 -12.87 -6.15 -3.46
C ARG A 34 -11.97 -5.35 -2.54
N GLU A 35 -11.31 -6.10 -1.66
CA GLU A 35 -10.53 -5.58 -0.56
C GLU A 35 -9.03 -5.64 -0.90
N PHE A 36 -8.31 -4.53 -0.73
CA PHE A 36 -6.89 -4.43 -1.06
C PHE A 36 -6.13 -3.60 -0.04
N VAL A 37 -4.81 -3.76 -0.02
CA VAL A 37 -3.90 -2.93 0.76
C VAL A 37 -3.04 -2.06 -0.15
N LYS A 38 -2.69 -0.86 0.29
CA LYS A 38 -1.69 -0.02 -0.37
C LYS A 38 -0.84 0.74 0.62
N CYS A 39 0.39 1.05 0.21
CA CYS A 39 1.24 1.97 0.96
C CYS A 39 0.86 3.42 0.65
N LEU A 40 0.56 4.21 1.69
CA LEU A 40 0.22 5.63 1.54
C LEU A 40 1.43 6.57 1.66
N SER A 41 2.64 6.02 1.63
CA SER A 41 3.83 6.83 1.85
C SER A 41 4.04 7.88 0.76
N LYS A 42 4.06 9.14 1.16
CA LYS A 42 4.32 10.29 0.29
C LYS A 42 5.82 10.44 0.03
N THR A 43 6.14 11.17 -1.03
CA THR A 43 7.51 11.63 -1.29
C THR A 43 8.03 12.39 -0.07
N LYS A 44 9.23 12.04 0.42
CA LYS A 44 9.86 12.70 1.57
C LYS A 44 11.30 13.05 1.21
N ALA A 45 11.70 14.29 1.49
CA ALA A 45 13.10 14.67 1.47
C ALA A 45 13.80 14.11 2.71
N LYS A 46 14.94 13.44 2.52
CA LYS A 46 15.80 12.99 3.61
C LYS A 46 16.77 14.12 4.00
N ARG A 47 17.38 13.99 5.18
CA ARG A 47 18.36 14.97 5.71
C ARG A 47 19.62 15.08 4.86
N ASP A 48 19.96 14.05 4.10
CA ASP A 48 21.10 13.99 3.17
C ASP A 48 20.77 14.60 1.78
N GLY A 49 19.63 15.26 1.63
CA GLY A 49 19.16 15.82 0.36
C GLY A 49 18.57 14.78 -0.60
N LYS A 50 18.60 13.48 -0.27
CA LYS A 50 18.03 12.44 -1.12
C LYS A 50 16.50 12.45 -1.03
N ILE A 51 15.84 12.30 -2.17
CA ILE A 51 14.38 12.19 -2.23
C ILE A 51 13.98 10.71 -2.15
N LEU A 52 13.18 10.37 -1.14
CA LEU A 52 12.50 9.08 -1.08
C LEU A 52 11.18 9.20 -1.83
N LYS A 53 11.07 8.53 -2.98
CA LYS A 53 9.87 8.56 -3.84
C LYS A 53 8.65 7.95 -3.14
N LYS A 54 7.45 8.33 -3.61
CA LYS A 54 6.18 7.69 -3.22
C LYS A 54 6.26 6.18 -3.49
N CYS A 55 5.78 5.37 -2.55
CA CYS A 55 5.69 3.92 -2.76
C CYS A 55 4.44 3.58 -3.58
N THR A 56 4.55 2.56 -4.44
CA THR A 56 3.46 2.06 -5.31
C THR A 56 2.98 0.67 -4.92
N HIS A 57 3.36 0.18 -3.73
CA HIS A 57 2.96 -1.14 -3.27
C HIS A 57 1.43 -1.24 -3.14
N PHE A 58 0.90 -2.34 -3.68
CA PHE A 58 -0.50 -2.71 -3.77
C PHE A 58 -0.60 -4.23 -3.74
N GLU A 59 -1.58 -4.76 -3.02
CA GLU A 59 -1.85 -6.21 -2.96
C GLU A 59 -3.35 -6.45 -2.68
N TRP A 60 -3.96 -7.42 -3.38
CA TRP A 60 -5.31 -7.88 -3.10
C TRP A 60 -5.33 -8.75 -1.83
N MET A 61 -6.41 -8.71 -1.05
CA MET A 61 -6.51 -9.47 0.21
C MET A 61 -7.30 -10.79 0.07
N ASP A 62 -7.70 -11.17 -1.15
CA ASP A 62 -8.44 -12.40 -1.45
C ASP A 62 -7.56 -13.54 -1.95
#